data_AF-A0A5J4QVD2-F1
#
_entry.id   AF-A0A5J4QVD2-F1
#
_cell.length_a   1.000
_cell.length_b   1.000
_cell.length_c   1.000
_cell.angle_alpha   90.00
_cell.angle_beta   90.00
_cell.angle_gamma   90.00
#
_symmetry.space_group_name_H-M   'P 1'
#
loop_
_entity.id
_entity.type
_entity.pdbx_description
1 polymer ?
#
loop_
_entity_poly.entity_id
_entity_poly.type
_entity_poly.pdbx_seq_one_letter_code
_entity_poly.pdbx_strand_id
1 'polypeptide(L)'
;MKVKQTKDKFWLPINLWNLNEVFSTESISPISFYGIRGFGNPVNRNQEKIEDTNNLILFDDEVKSDILLNISTELLDKNYLTEIPQDKKAKMKLKSFEYSKTIYLKKGLFKVYFASQDMLKEFLNNTFLLLELKTISKYYSSGNQSESSFVVDEKINTKRQRAFYQSKLLSDRQDLQPFFDKAFNQIKGLIYGYLIGSIGSLNDKEQGLVTDLTNLKNSIGGIHTDIVLSEQNSDSWLSDIQKQVKDCSKRYFEVFNQNMTVFDTLLLRLKEVDNLNEMRCKDLAKQKSSNYKEEYEQIQKDLEKLRRELYEFETKYGVTSKRAELREIKNQEKQNRQRKGEEREYFKESTLKSERKKDLKKNIKEFEKNPEYAQYKEKIERFKEQLRNYQFGYTQYDTSINEQFNRISEYIHDLVRKVTNFFISKNNQTIELPDISFEFDMKKTSEYYSTNNQKYTDFSIQLPKTFGAKFSEREQTLLKVTLNSVLSFPQGRLGNYSEENILEILKRIGEHLIESSEKQVLREYYMYRIAKTDVFNFPENQVLANLIVFLMKLQGYDQINKMLVSKNIAHKQLAFMFYGAYVGFANMPKTFTNIIFDSNNEKMFEYIDNYLFSNYLK
;
A
#
# COMPACT_ATOMS: atom_id res chain seq x y z
N MET A 1 20.92 -41.50 37.86
CA MET A 1 20.03 -40.50 37.21
C MET A 1 20.16 -40.68 35.70
N LYS A 2 19.12 -41.17 35.01
CA LYS A 2 19.13 -41.31 33.55
C LYS A 2 18.84 -39.95 32.93
N VAL A 3 19.78 -39.44 32.14
CA VAL A 3 19.63 -38.26 31.29
C VAL A 3 18.45 -38.53 30.33
N LYS A 4 17.32 -37.84 30.52
CA LYS A 4 16.19 -37.85 29.56
C LYS A 4 16.76 -37.29 28.25
N GLN A 5 16.78 -38.09 27.18
CA GLN A 5 16.98 -37.60 25.81
C GLN A 5 15.96 -36.48 25.57
N THR A 6 16.42 -35.25 25.39
CA THR A 6 15.59 -34.15 24.91
C THR A 6 15.24 -34.44 23.46
N LYS A 7 13.95 -34.56 23.14
CA LYS A 7 13.49 -34.59 21.75
C LYS A 7 13.92 -33.30 21.06
N ASP A 8 14.35 -33.39 19.82
CA ASP A 8 14.86 -32.23 19.07
C ASP A 8 13.75 -31.34 18.51
N LYS A 9 12.52 -31.87 18.38
CA LYS A 9 11.39 -31.20 17.71
C LYS A 9 10.04 -31.50 18.37
N PHE A 10 9.12 -30.55 18.25
CA PHE A 10 7.72 -30.65 18.67
C PHE A 10 6.75 -30.33 17.53
N TRP A 11 5.50 -30.76 17.67
CA TRP A 11 4.45 -30.61 16.67
C TRP A 11 3.30 -29.77 17.20
N LEU A 12 2.80 -28.83 16.38
CA LEU A 12 1.71 -27.93 16.72
C LEU A 12 0.65 -27.93 15.60
N PRO A 13 -0.58 -28.44 15.85
CA PRO A 13 -1.72 -28.27 14.97
C PRO A 13 -2.03 -26.78 14.76
N ILE A 14 -2.27 -26.40 13.51
CA ILE A 14 -2.67 -25.03 13.16
C ILE A 14 -3.71 -25.09 12.04
N ASN A 15 -4.56 -24.07 11.93
CA ASN A 15 -5.48 -23.92 10.82
C ASN A 15 -5.02 -22.83 9.85
N LEU A 16 -5.69 -22.73 8.71
CA LEU A 16 -5.32 -21.82 7.61
C LEU A 16 -5.34 -20.34 8.03
N TRP A 17 -6.34 -19.93 8.82
CA TRP A 17 -6.49 -18.55 9.29
C TRP A 17 -5.38 -18.13 10.25
N ASN A 18 -5.02 -19.02 11.18
CA ASN A 18 -3.90 -18.84 12.09
C ASN A 18 -2.58 -18.78 11.31
N LEU A 19 -2.44 -19.59 10.26
CA LEU A 19 -1.25 -19.59 9.42
C LEU A 19 -1.04 -18.24 8.73
N ASN A 20 -2.11 -17.58 8.29
CA ASN A 20 -2.01 -16.24 7.71
C ASN A 20 -1.42 -15.23 8.72
N GLU A 21 -1.91 -15.23 9.95
CA GLU A 21 -1.39 -14.36 11.01
C GLU A 21 0.08 -14.66 11.33
N VAL A 22 0.44 -15.95 11.39
CA VAL A 22 1.81 -16.41 11.64
C VAL A 22 2.79 -15.84 10.61
N PHE A 23 2.43 -15.79 9.33
CA PHE A 23 3.32 -15.25 8.29
C PHE A 23 3.22 -13.73 8.11
N SER A 24 2.23 -13.08 8.74
CA SER A 24 2.17 -11.62 8.87
C SER A 24 3.08 -11.11 9.99
N THR A 25 3.15 -11.82 11.12
CA THR A 25 3.94 -11.40 12.30
C THR A 25 5.25 -12.17 12.50
N GLU A 26 5.42 -13.28 11.78
CA GLU A 26 6.55 -14.22 11.92
C GLU A 26 6.65 -14.82 13.32
N SER A 27 5.49 -15.04 13.95
CA SER A 27 5.39 -15.55 15.31
C SER A 27 4.03 -16.20 15.58
N ILE A 28 4.01 -17.13 16.54
CA ILE A 28 2.78 -17.74 17.07
C ILE A 28 2.74 -17.56 18.58
N SER A 29 1.63 -17.00 19.07
CA SER A 29 1.41 -16.68 20.50
C SER A 29 0.21 -17.44 21.05
N PRO A 30 0.07 -17.62 22.38
CA PRO A 30 -1.21 -17.95 23.00
C PRO A 30 -2.36 -17.00 22.61
N ILE A 31 -3.61 -17.48 22.64
CA ILE A 31 -4.80 -16.71 22.21
C ILE A 31 -4.90 -15.38 22.96
N SER A 32 -4.74 -15.41 24.29
CA SER A 32 -4.88 -14.23 25.14
C SER A 32 -3.91 -13.10 24.81
N PHE A 33 -2.77 -13.41 24.16
CA PHE A 33 -1.74 -12.41 23.88
C PHE A 33 -2.16 -11.49 22.72
N TYR A 34 -2.90 -12.00 21.73
CA TYR A 34 -3.33 -11.22 20.56
C TYR A 34 -4.22 -10.03 20.94
N GLY A 35 -4.99 -10.15 22.02
CA GLY A 35 -5.80 -9.07 22.59
C GLY A 35 -4.94 -7.91 23.12
N ILE A 36 -3.74 -8.21 23.63
CA ILE A 36 -2.94 -7.33 24.49
C ILE A 36 -1.71 -6.77 23.78
N ARG A 37 -1.03 -7.59 22.97
CA ARG A 37 0.21 -7.22 22.27
C ARG A 37 0.04 -6.03 21.33
N GLY A 38 -1.20 -5.71 20.94
CA GLY A 38 -1.53 -4.48 20.23
C GLY A 38 -1.12 -4.47 18.75
N PHE A 39 -0.77 -5.60 18.17
CA PHE A 39 -0.53 -5.80 16.74
C PHE A 39 -1.02 -7.19 16.31
N GLY A 40 -1.21 -7.38 15.00
CA GLY A 40 -1.80 -8.61 14.47
C GLY A 40 -3.31 -8.68 14.67
N ASN A 41 -3.95 -9.69 14.05
CA ASN A 41 -5.40 -9.82 14.10
C ASN A 41 -5.89 -10.54 15.38
N PRO A 42 -6.69 -9.89 16.25
CA PRO A 42 -7.19 -10.51 17.48
C PRO A 42 -8.36 -11.48 17.28
N VAL A 43 -9.01 -11.48 16.10
CA VAL A 43 -10.29 -12.17 15.85
C VAL A 43 -10.10 -13.58 15.25
N ASN A 44 -8.89 -13.92 14.79
CA ASN A 44 -8.70 -15.07 13.89
C ASN A 44 -8.46 -16.43 14.55
N ARG A 45 -8.44 -16.52 15.89
CA ARG A 45 -8.18 -17.79 16.57
C ARG A 45 -9.45 -18.38 17.16
N ASN A 46 -10.10 -19.26 16.39
CA ASN A 46 -11.20 -20.08 16.89
C ASN A 46 -10.63 -21.17 17.81
N GLN A 47 -11.09 -21.25 19.06
CA GLN A 47 -10.74 -22.32 19.99
C GLN A 47 -11.13 -23.67 19.39
N GLU A 48 -10.15 -24.40 18.88
CA GLU A 48 -10.31 -25.80 18.53
C GLU A 48 -10.15 -26.68 19.78
N LYS A 49 -10.55 -27.95 19.69
CA LYS A 49 -10.48 -28.95 20.79
C LYS A 49 -9.07 -29.23 21.33
N ILE A 50 -8.05 -28.52 20.84
CA ILE A 50 -6.64 -28.75 21.15
C ILE A 50 -5.95 -27.44 21.61
N GLU A 51 -6.68 -26.33 21.74
CA GLU A 51 -6.09 -25.04 22.12
C GLU A 51 -6.33 -24.68 23.60
N ASP A 52 -5.37 -23.97 24.19
CA ASP A 52 -5.50 -23.32 25.49
C ASP A 52 -5.48 -21.80 25.30
N THR A 53 -6.19 -21.07 26.15
CA THR A 53 -6.26 -19.62 26.08
C THR A 53 -4.90 -18.96 26.36
N ASN A 54 -4.13 -19.50 27.32
CA ASN A 54 -2.88 -18.90 27.79
C ASN A 54 -1.62 -19.71 27.42
N ASN A 55 -1.79 -20.90 26.82
CA ASN A 55 -0.67 -21.76 26.44
C ASN A 55 -0.81 -22.28 25.00
N LEU A 56 0.33 -22.52 24.36
CA LEU A 56 0.42 -23.31 23.14
C LEU A 56 0.54 -24.78 23.52
N ILE A 57 -0.25 -25.64 22.87
CA ILE A 57 -0.24 -27.09 23.13
C ILE A 57 0.63 -27.76 22.07
N LEU A 58 1.76 -28.31 22.52
CA LEU A 58 2.76 -28.96 21.68
C LEU A 58 2.74 -30.47 21.89
N PHE A 59 3.04 -31.22 20.85
CA PHE A 59 3.08 -32.69 20.87
C PHE A 59 4.47 -33.20 20.55
N ASP A 60 4.85 -34.30 21.20
CA ASP A 60 6.15 -34.91 20.99
C ASP A 60 6.24 -35.75 19.71
N ASP A 61 5.10 -36.10 19.13
CA ASP A 61 4.99 -36.84 17.88
C ASP A 61 3.90 -36.23 17.01
N GLU A 62 3.90 -36.64 15.76
CA GLU A 62 3.02 -36.16 14.73
C GLU A 62 1.55 -36.48 15.05
N VAL A 63 0.68 -35.47 14.97
CA VAL A 63 -0.76 -35.61 15.24
C VAL A 63 -1.59 -35.40 13.99
N LYS A 64 -2.79 -35.98 13.98
CA LYS A 64 -3.74 -35.80 12.89
C LYS A 64 -4.19 -34.34 12.82
N SER A 65 -3.84 -33.65 11.74
CA SER A 65 -4.23 -32.27 11.43
C SER A 65 -4.22 -32.05 9.92
N ASP A 66 -4.95 -31.03 9.46
CA ASP A 66 -4.93 -30.60 8.05
C ASP A 66 -3.66 -29.78 7.74
N ILE A 67 -3.20 -29.01 8.72
CA ILE A 67 -1.93 -28.28 8.69
C ILE A 67 -1.20 -28.53 10.02
N LEU A 68 0.09 -28.83 9.95
CA LEU A 68 0.91 -29.14 11.13
C LEU A 68 2.25 -28.41 11.09
N LEU A 69 2.58 -27.69 12.16
CA LEU A 69 3.88 -27.08 12.35
C LEU A 69 4.82 -28.05 13.06
N ASN A 70 6.01 -28.21 12.52
CA ASN A 70 7.14 -28.86 13.16
C ASN A 70 8.10 -27.78 13.64
N ILE A 71 8.37 -27.72 14.94
CA ILE A 71 9.11 -26.65 15.61
C ILE A 71 10.34 -27.25 16.28
N SER A 72 11.53 -26.72 15.95
CA SER A 72 12.77 -27.08 16.63
C SER A 72 12.75 -26.64 18.09
N THR A 73 13.33 -27.45 18.98
CA THR A 73 13.51 -27.06 20.39
C THR A 73 14.41 -25.85 20.59
N GLU A 74 15.20 -25.48 19.57
CA GLU A 74 15.99 -24.25 19.57
C GLU A 74 15.13 -22.96 19.57
N LEU A 75 13.87 -23.04 19.13
CA LEU A 75 12.93 -21.91 19.15
C LEU A 75 12.15 -21.81 20.48
N LEU A 76 12.37 -22.74 21.41
CA LEU A 76 11.60 -22.86 22.65
C LEU A 76 12.47 -22.59 23.86
N ASP A 77 11.96 -21.75 24.76
CA ASP A 77 12.52 -21.61 26.09
C ASP A 77 12.07 -22.79 26.98
N LYS A 78 13.01 -23.69 27.29
CA LYS A 78 12.75 -24.91 28.07
C LYS A 78 12.16 -24.63 29.46
N ASN A 79 12.36 -23.44 30.02
CA ASN A 79 11.80 -23.08 31.32
C ASN A 79 10.28 -22.88 31.28
N TYR A 80 9.72 -22.63 30.10
CA TYR A 80 8.30 -22.36 29.89
C TYR A 80 7.58 -23.52 29.22
N LEU A 81 8.26 -24.67 29.08
CA LEU A 81 7.75 -25.89 28.48
C LEU A 81 7.48 -26.94 29.56
N THR A 82 6.22 -27.26 29.81
CA THR A 82 5.80 -28.20 30.85
C THR A 82 5.11 -29.42 30.26
N GLU A 83 5.53 -30.63 30.65
CA GLU A 83 4.89 -31.88 30.24
C GLU A 83 3.52 -32.00 30.93
N ILE A 84 2.46 -32.17 30.13
CA ILE A 84 1.10 -32.33 30.66
C ILE A 84 0.98 -33.75 31.22
N PRO A 85 0.59 -33.93 32.50
CA PRO A 85 0.40 -35.25 33.08
C PRO A 85 -0.67 -36.03 32.31
N GLN A 86 -0.29 -37.18 31.76
CA GLN A 86 -1.26 -38.06 31.12
C GLN A 86 -2.12 -38.77 32.16
N ASP A 87 -3.41 -38.88 31.85
CA ASP A 87 -4.34 -39.66 32.64
C ASP A 87 -3.99 -41.16 32.52
N LYS A 88 -3.71 -41.84 33.63
CA LYS A 88 -3.19 -43.24 33.64
C LYS A 88 -4.11 -44.26 32.93
N LYS A 89 -5.36 -43.88 32.64
CA LYS A 89 -6.36 -44.69 31.94
C LYS A 89 -6.36 -44.50 30.41
N ALA A 90 -5.72 -43.45 29.89
CA ALA A 90 -5.62 -43.20 28.46
C ALA A 90 -4.50 -44.08 27.86
N LYS A 91 -4.84 -44.98 26.92
CA LYS A 91 -3.88 -45.81 26.17
C LYS A 91 -2.99 -45.03 25.19
N MET A 92 -2.99 -43.69 25.24
CA MET A 92 -2.26 -42.85 24.28
C MET A 92 -0.78 -42.75 24.65
N LYS A 93 0.10 -43.14 23.72
CA LYS A 93 1.56 -42.97 23.84
C LYS A 93 2.06 -41.55 23.52
N LEU A 94 1.19 -40.67 23.03
CA LEU A 94 1.51 -39.31 22.60
C LEU A 94 1.62 -38.35 23.79
N LYS A 95 2.79 -37.75 24.00
CA LYS A 95 2.99 -36.78 25.08
C LYS A 95 2.64 -35.37 24.61
N SER A 96 2.00 -34.63 25.50
CA SER A 96 1.55 -33.26 25.26
C SER A 96 2.29 -32.32 26.20
N PHE A 97 2.53 -31.10 25.75
CA PHE A 97 3.27 -30.07 26.48
C PHE A 97 2.53 -28.74 26.41
N GLU A 98 2.54 -27.99 27.51
CA GLU A 98 2.10 -26.60 27.56
C GLU A 98 3.32 -25.69 27.38
N TYR A 99 3.20 -24.70 26.49
CA TYR A 99 4.20 -23.66 26.28
C TYR A 99 3.58 -22.27 26.46
N SER A 100 4.05 -21.53 27.46
CA SER A 100 3.42 -20.27 27.90
C SER A 100 4.02 -18.99 27.30
N LYS A 101 4.82 -19.11 26.23
CA LYS A 101 5.49 -18.00 25.54
C LYS A 101 5.12 -17.94 24.05
N THR A 102 5.45 -16.82 23.41
CA THR A 102 5.42 -16.67 21.95
C THR A 102 6.59 -17.43 21.32
N ILE A 103 6.33 -18.14 20.22
CA ILE A 103 7.36 -18.80 19.40
C ILE A 103 7.61 -17.90 18.19
N TYR A 104 8.86 -17.46 18.02
CA TYR A 104 9.28 -16.67 16.86
C TYR A 104 9.85 -17.60 15.80
N LEU A 105 9.50 -17.36 14.53
CA LEU A 105 9.93 -18.20 13.43
C LEU A 105 11.30 -17.79 12.90
N LYS A 106 12.14 -18.79 12.59
CA LYS A 106 13.44 -18.64 11.93
C LYS A 106 13.58 -19.69 10.83
N LYS A 107 14.07 -19.30 9.65
CA LYS A 107 14.29 -20.22 8.53
C LYS A 107 15.19 -21.39 8.97
N GLY A 108 14.84 -22.60 8.57
CA GLY A 108 15.54 -23.83 8.94
C GLY A 108 15.17 -24.44 10.30
N LEU A 109 14.53 -23.69 11.21
CA LEU A 109 14.16 -24.16 12.55
C LEU A 109 12.68 -24.56 12.69
N PHE A 110 11.90 -24.45 11.61
CA PHE A 110 10.54 -24.98 11.56
C PHE A 110 10.18 -25.46 10.15
N LYS A 111 9.14 -26.29 10.06
CA LYS A 111 8.47 -26.68 8.81
C LYS A 111 6.95 -26.68 8.96
N VAL A 112 6.24 -26.35 7.90
CA VAL A 112 4.78 -26.41 7.78
C VAL A 112 4.41 -27.57 6.88
N TYR A 113 3.62 -28.50 7.39
CA TYR A 113 3.13 -29.66 6.66
C TYR A 113 1.67 -29.44 6.27
N PHE A 114 1.36 -29.63 4.99
CA PHE A 114 0.01 -29.56 4.43
C PHE A 114 -0.48 -30.96 4.08
N ALA A 115 -1.76 -31.22 4.34
CA ALA A 115 -2.37 -32.50 4.04
C ALA A 115 -2.54 -32.78 2.53
N SER A 116 -2.47 -31.76 1.68
CA SER A 116 -2.55 -31.91 0.22
C SER A 116 -1.87 -30.76 -0.53
N GLN A 117 -1.56 -30.98 -1.80
CA GLN A 117 -1.06 -29.93 -2.70
C GLN A 117 -2.09 -28.83 -2.95
N ASP A 118 -3.37 -29.18 -3.02
CA ASP A 118 -4.45 -28.21 -3.27
C ASP A 118 -4.57 -27.20 -2.12
N MET A 119 -4.39 -27.67 -0.87
CA MET A 119 -4.41 -26.80 0.30
C MET A 119 -3.21 -25.84 0.34
N LEU A 120 -2.02 -26.32 -0.06
CA LEU A 120 -0.86 -25.44 -0.22
C LEU A 120 -1.12 -24.37 -1.30
N LYS A 121 -1.70 -24.75 -2.44
CA LYS A 121 -2.04 -23.80 -3.51
C LYS A 121 -3.10 -22.79 -3.06
N GLU A 122 -4.13 -23.24 -2.34
CA GLU A 122 -5.16 -22.36 -1.77
C GLU A 122 -4.53 -21.33 -0.83
N PHE A 123 -3.66 -21.78 0.08
CA PHE A 123 -2.91 -20.90 0.97
C PHE A 123 -2.09 -19.87 0.18
N LEU A 124 -1.28 -20.32 -0.78
CA LEU A 124 -0.44 -19.44 -1.59
C LEU A 124 -1.26 -18.41 -2.39
N ASN A 125 -2.38 -18.82 -2.98
CA ASN A 125 -3.29 -17.92 -3.70
C ASN A 125 -3.91 -16.86 -2.78
N ASN A 126 -4.34 -17.26 -1.59
CA ASN A 126 -4.86 -16.34 -0.58
C ASN A 126 -3.79 -15.32 -0.13
N THR A 127 -2.53 -15.78 0.01
CA THR A 127 -1.42 -14.89 0.41
C THR A 127 -1.05 -13.86 -0.66
N PHE A 128 -1.35 -14.13 -1.94
CA PHE A 128 -1.07 -13.18 -3.01
C PHE A 128 -1.97 -11.93 -2.93
N LEU A 129 -3.21 -12.09 -2.45
CA LEU A 129 -4.20 -11.03 -2.37
C LEU A 129 -4.07 -10.14 -1.12
N LEU A 130 -3.40 -10.63 -0.06
CA LEU A 130 -3.33 -9.97 1.24
C LEU A 130 -2.01 -9.20 1.40
N LEU A 131 -2.11 -7.88 1.58
CA LEU A 131 -0.95 -6.99 1.73
C LEU A 131 -0.19 -7.18 3.04
N GLU A 132 -0.79 -7.78 4.09
CA GLU A 132 -0.08 -8.03 5.35
C GLU A 132 0.85 -9.25 5.29
N LEU A 133 0.56 -10.19 4.38
CA LEU A 133 1.26 -11.47 4.21
C LEU A 133 2.56 -11.31 3.42
N LYS A 134 3.62 -10.97 4.15
CA LYS A 134 4.91 -10.54 3.58
C LYS A 134 6.05 -11.56 3.64
N THR A 135 6.00 -12.56 4.53
CA THR A 135 7.15 -13.46 4.74
C THR A 135 7.13 -14.74 3.92
N ILE A 136 6.13 -14.93 3.04
CA ILE A 136 6.00 -16.18 2.27
C ILE A 136 7.20 -16.43 1.36
N SER A 137 7.70 -15.42 0.64
CA SER A 137 8.86 -15.56 -0.25
C SER A 137 10.15 -15.93 0.50
N LYS A 138 10.27 -15.60 1.79
CA LYS A 138 11.39 -16.02 2.65
C LYS A 138 11.37 -17.53 2.96
N TYR A 139 10.18 -18.10 3.10
CA TYR A 139 9.98 -19.46 3.63
C TYR A 139 9.60 -20.48 2.56
N TYR A 140 9.06 -20.05 1.43
CA TYR A 140 8.62 -20.91 0.34
C TYR A 140 9.56 -20.80 -0.85
N SER A 141 10.18 -21.93 -1.24
CA SER A 141 10.97 -22.04 -2.47
C SER A 141 10.32 -23.07 -3.40
N SER A 142 9.79 -22.61 -4.54
CA SER A 142 9.15 -23.47 -5.54
C SER A 142 10.15 -24.36 -6.29
N GLY A 143 11.42 -23.94 -6.36
CA GLY A 143 12.48 -24.63 -7.10
C GLY A 143 13.25 -25.68 -6.29
N ASN A 144 13.22 -25.62 -4.95
CA ASN A 144 13.99 -26.53 -4.11
C ASN A 144 13.23 -26.93 -2.82
N GLN A 145 12.59 -28.11 -2.85
CA GLN A 145 11.77 -28.59 -1.73
C GLN A 145 12.57 -28.85 -0.44
N SER A 146 13.89 -29.10 -0.51
CA SER A 146 14.70 -29.33 0.70
C SER A 146 14.94 -28.05 1.50
N GLU A 147 14.92 -26.89 0.84
CA GLU A 147 15.14 -25.56 1.44
C GLU A 147 13.82 -24.87 1.83
N SER A 148 12.70 -25.32 1.26
CA SER A 148 11.37 -24.83 1.60
C SER A 148 10.96 -25.24 3.02
N SER A 149 10.43 -24.29 3.77
CA SER A 149 9.73 -24.58 5.04
C SER A 149 8.37 -25.23 4.80
N PHE A 150 7.81 -25.18 3.59
CA PHE A 150 6.50 -25.77 3.25
C PHE A 150 6.68 -27.16 2.64
N VAL A 151 6.00 -28.15 3.22
CA VAL A 151 6.05 -29.57 2.83
C VAL A 151 4.63 -30.10 2.67
N VAL A 152 4.41 -30.96 1.69
CA VAL A 152 3.14 -31.70 1.56
C VAL A 152 3.35 -33.14 2.01
N ASP A 153 2.53 -33.59 2.97
CA ASP A 153 2.51 -34.98 3.44
C ASP A 153 1.06 -35.44 3.67
N GLU A 154 0.51 -36.19 2.71
CA GLU A 154 -0.87 -36.69 2.78
C GLU A 154 -1.12 -37.67 3.94
N LYS A 155 -0.05 -38.21 4.54
CA LYS A 155 -0.16 -39.13 5.69
C LYS A 155 -0.59 -38.38 6.95
N ILE A 156 -0.44 -37.05 6.99
CA ILE A 156 -0.74 -36.28 8.20
C ILE A 156 -2.20 -36.36 8.61
N ASN A 157 -3.11 -36.49 7.65
CA ASN A 157 -4.54 -36.54 7.92
C ASN A 157 -5.07 -37.99 8.09
N THR A 158 -4.37 -38.99 7.57
CA THR A 158 -4.95 -40.35 7.44
C THR A 158 -4.37 -41.38 8.40
N LYS A 159 -3.09 -41.27 8.78
CA LYS A 159 -2.37 -42.33 9.50
C LYS A 159 -1.94 -41.97 10.94
N ARG A 160 -2.19 -40.73 11.37
CA ARG A 160 -1.68 -40.19 12.65
C ARG A 160 -2.72 -40.24 13.77
N GLN A 161 -2.24 -40.20 15.02
CA GLN A 161 -3.11 -40.23 16.21
C GLN A 161 -3.89 -38.92 16.33
N ARG A 162 -5.16 -38.99 16.75
CA ARG A 162 -5.94 -37.80 17.09
C ARG A 162 -5.47 -37.27 18.44
N ALA A 163 -5.07 -36.00 18.47
CA ALA A 163 -4.82 -35.30 19.71
C ALA A 163 -6.13 -34.80 20.32
N PHE A 164 -6.18 -34.79 21.65
CA PHE A 164 -7.25 -34.17 22.43
C PHE A 164 -6.62 -33.44 23.61
N TYR A 165 -7.05 -32.20 23.84
CA TYR A 165 -6.68 -31.46 25.04
C TYR A 165 -7.95 -30.83 25.63
N GLN A 166 -8.10 -30.97 26.94
CA GLN A 166 -9.18 -30.32 27.66
C GLN A 166 -8.64 -29.02 28.25
N SER A 167 -9.15 -27.89 27.76
CA SER A 167 -8.75 -26.56 28.23
C SER A 167 -8.91 -26.42 29.74
N LYS A 168 -7.89 -25.90 30.42
CA LYS A 168 -7.98 -25.57 31.84
C LYS A 168 -8.89 -24.35 32.01
N LEU A 169 -9.73 -24.36 33.05
CA LEU A 169 -10.61 -23.23 33.38
C LEU A 169 -9.80 -22.00 33.84
N LEU A 170 -8.65 -22.24 34.46
CA LEU A 170 -7.68 -21.26 34.92
C LEU A 170 -6.29 -21.79 34.55
N SER A 171 -5.66 -21.18 33.54
CA SER A 171 -4.26 -21.43 33.20
C SER A 171 -3.43 -20.19 33.52
N ASP A 172 -2.25 -20.39 34.10
CA ASP A 172 -1.33 -19.30 34.41
C ASP A 172 -0.93 -18.58 33.12
N ARG A 173 -0.97 -17.24 33.15
CA ARG A 173 -0.63 -16.39 32.01
C ARG A 173 0.69 -15.69 32.26
N GLN A 174 1.56 -15.64 31.25
CA GLN A 174 2.72 -14.76 31.28
C GLN A 174 2.28 -13.31 31.04
N ASP A 175 2.19 -12.52 32.09
CA ASP A 175 1.62 -11.16 32.00
C ASP A 175 2.50 -10.18 31.23
N LEU A 176 3.83 -10.32 31.31
CA LEU A 176 4.79 -9.43 30.63
C LEU A 176 5.07 -9.82 29.17
N GLN A 177 4.86 -11.09 28.79
CA GLN A 177 5.22 -11.59 27.45
C GLN A 177 4.52 -10.84 26.30
N PRO A 178 3.20 -10.52 26.34
CA PRO A 178 2.56 -9.74 25.28
C PRO A 178 3.19 -8.35 25.07
N PHE A 179 3.73 -7.74 26.13
CA PHE A 179 4.36 -6.43 26.05
C PHE A 179 5.79 -6.52 25.51
N PHE A 180 6.50 -7.60 25.84
CA PHE A 180 7.74 -7.97 25.17
C PHE A 180 7.52 -8.19 23.66
N ASP A 181 6.46 -8.92 23.29
CA ASP A 181 6.11 -9.14 21.89
C ASP A 181 5.90 -7.81 21.15
N LYS A 182 5.26 -6.83 21.80
CA LYS A 182 5.04 -5.48 21.28
C LYS A 182 6.37 -4.74 21.09
N ALA A 183 7.25 -4.75 22.09
CA ALA A 183 8.58 -4.16 22.01
C ALA A 183 9.41 -4.77 20.86
N PHE A 184 9.43 -6.10 20.78
CA PHE A 184 10.16 -6.81 19.74
C PHE A 184 9.62 -6.47 18.35
N ASN A 185 8.29 -6.38 18.19
CA ASN A 185 7.67 -5.98 16.93
C ASN A 185 8.09 -4.56 16.48
N GLN A 186 8.22 -3.60 17.41
CA GLN A 186 8.65 -2.23 17.08
C GLN A 186 10.13 -2.16 16.73
N ILE A 187 10.99 -2.84 17.48
CA ILE A 187 12.43 -2.87 17.21
C ILE A 187 12.73 -3.60 15.90
N LYS A 188 12.04 -4.72 15.64
CA LYS A 188 12.09 -5.39 14.35
C LYS A 188 11.64 -4.47 13.22
N GLY A 189 10.54 -3.74 13.41
CA GLY A 189 10.07 -2.73 12.45
C GLY A 189 11.12 -1.66 12.17
N LEU A 190 11.75 -1.11 13.21
CA LEU A 190 12.83 -0.14 13.12
C LEU A 190 13.98 -0.66 12.25
N ILE A 191 14.47 -1.88 12.53
CA ILE A 191 15.58 -2.50 11.80
C ILE A 191 15.23 -2.72 10.32
N TYR A 192 14.04 -3.27 10.03
CA TYR A 192 13.57 -3.44 8.65
C TYR A 192 13.43 -2.10 7.93
N GLY A 193 12.87 -1.08 8.59
CA GLY A 193 12.73 0.27 8.04
C GLY A 193 14.09 0.90 7.71
N TYR A 194 15.05 0.78 8.63
CA TYR A 194 16.43 1.25 8.42
C TYR A 194 17.10 0.55 7.22
N LEU A 195 16.98 -0.78 7.12
CA LEU A 195 17.57 -1.55 6.04
C LEU A 195 16.93 -1.25 4.69
N ILE A 196 15.59 -1.22 4.60
CA ILE A 196 14.87 -0.87 3.37
C ILE A 196 15.25 0.53 2.91
N GLY A 197 15.35 1.49 3.84
CA GLY A 197 15.80 2.83 3.49
C GLY A 197 17.26 2.89 3.07
N SER A 198 18.13 2.08 3.67
CA SER A 198 19.54 1.99 3.30
C SER A 198 19.74 1.37 1.90
N ILE A 199 18.98 0.32 1.58
CA ILE A 199 18.93 -0.27 0.22
C ILE A 199 18.37 0.74 -0.77
N GLY A 200 17.34 1.48 -0.37
CA GLY A 200 16.81 2.52 -1.22
C GLY A 200 17.80 3.67 -1.42
N SER A 201 18.68 3.95 -0.45
CA SER A 201 19.52 5.16 -0.41
C SER A 201 20.38 5.29 -1.64
N LEU A 202 20.38 6.49 -2.20
CA LEU A 202 21.07 6.83 -3.43
C LEU A 202 22.23 7.76 -3.09
N ASN A 203 23.33 7.66 -3.82
CA ASN A 203 24.38 8.68 -3.73
C ASN A 203 23.91 10.00 -4.37
N ASP A 204 24.66 11.09 -4.18
CA ASP A 204 24.24 12.42 -4.63
C ASP A 204 23.93 12.50 -6.14
N LYS A 205 24.69 11.78 -6.97
CA LYS A 205 24.47 11.74 -8.43
C LYS A 205 23.19 10.97 -8.78
N GLU A 206 23.01 9.79 -8.18
CA GLU A 206 21.84 8.93 -8.37
C GLU A 206 20.57 9.62 -7.85
N GLN A 207 20.64 10.25 -6.68
CA GLN A 207 19.55 11.02 -6.09
C GLN A 207 19.20 12.22 -6.97
N GLY A 208 20.20 12.96 -7.45
CA GLY A 208 20.01 14.06 -8.38
C GLY A 208 19.27 13.64 -9.65
N LEU A 209 19.62 12.50 -10.24
CA LEU A 209 18.91 11.96 -11.41
C LEU A 209 17.45 11.63 -11.11
N VAL A 210 17.17 10.94 -10.00
CA VAL A 210 15.79 10.57 -9.63
C VAL A 210 14.95 11.81 -9.31
N THR A 211 15.54 12.80 -8.65
CA THR A 211 14.91 14.10 -8.37
C THR A 211 14.59 14.83 -9.67
N ASP A 212 15.54 14.93 -10.59
CA ASP A 212 15.35 15.61 -11.89
C ASP A 212 14.27 14.93 -12.74
N LEU A 213 14.27 13.60 -12.81
CA LEU A 213 13.22 12.85 -13.51
C LEU A 213 11.84 13.04 -12.88
N THR A 214 11.78 13.14 -11.55
CA THR A 214 10.53 13.41 -10.82
C THR A 214 10.03 14.83 -11.07
N ASN A 215 10.95 15.80 -11.10
CA ASN A 215 10.63 17.19 -11.42
C ASN A 215 10.14 17.32 -12.86
N LEU A 216 10.82 16.68 -13.82
CA LEU A 216 10.41 16.63 -15.22
C LEU A 216 8.97 16.08 -15.37
N LYS A 217 8.67 14.99 -14.67
CA LYS A 217 7.31 14.41 -14.62
C LYS A 217 6.29 15.43 -14.10
N ASN A 218 6.60 16.09 -12.99
CA ASN A 218 5.69 17.06 -12.38
C ASN A 218 5.49 18.29 -13.28
N SER A 219 6.55 18.78 -13.91
CA SER A 219 6.49 19.89 -14.87
C SER A 219 5.62 19.55 -16.08
N ILE A 220 5.73 18.34 -16.63
CA ILE A 220 4.86 17.90 -17.75
C ILE A 220 3.39 17.83 -17.33
N GLY A 221 3.09 17.35 -16.13
CA GLY A 221 1.73 17.37 -15.60
C GLY A 221 1.18 18.79 -15.41
N GLY A 222 2.04 19.73 -14.97
CA GLY A 222 1.71 21.16 -14.91
C GLY A 222 1.40 21.74 -16.29
N ILE A 223 2.30 21.54 -17.26
CA ILE A 223 2.14 22.00 -18.65
C ILE A 223 0.86 21.46 -19.27
N HIS A 224 0.53 20.18 -19.04
CA HIS A 224 -0.73 19.60 -19.54
C HIS A 224 -1.93 20.37 -19.02
N THR A 225 -1.94 20.68 -17.72
CA THR A 225 -3.01 21.47 -17.09
C THR A 225 -3.07 22.89 -17.68
N ASP A 226 -1.91 23.54 -17.84
CA ASP A 226 -1.82 24.89 -18.38
C ASP A 226 -2.28 24.97 -19.83
N ILE A 227 -1.94 24.00 -20.69
CA ILE A 227 -2.39 23.95 -22.09
C ILE A 227 -3.91 23.75 -22.17
N VAL A 228 -4.47 22.88 -21.33
CA VAL A 228 -5.92 22.63 -21.31
C VAL A 228 -6.69 23.89 -20.88
N LEU A 229 -6.15 24.65 -19.93
CA LEU A 229 -6.79 25.87 -19.40
C LEU A 229 -6.49 27.14 -20.21
N SER A 230 -5.36 27.18 -20.92
CA SER A 230 -4.96 28.34 -21.71
C SER A 230 -5.67 28.39 -23.05
N GLU A 231 -6.03 29.60 -23.48
CA GLU A 231 -6.55 29.89 -24.81
C GLU A 231 -5.52 30.57 -25.71
N GLN A 232 -4.34 30.91 -25.16
CA GLN A 232 -3.25 31.57 -25.86
C GLN A 232 -2.03 30.65 -25.94
N ASN A 233 -1.35 30.67 -27.08
CA ASN A 233 -0.09 29.96 -27.21
C ASN A 233 1.01 30.78 -26.51
N SER A 234 1.85 30.09 -25.75
CA SER A 234 3.10 30.65 -25.21
C SER A 234 4.21 29.68 -25.54
N ASP A 235 5.24 30.11 -26.25
CA ASP A 235 6.35 29.21 -26.62
C ASP A 235 7.33 29.00 -25.46
N SER A 236 7.15 29.72 -24.35
CA SER A 236 8.05 29.71 -23.20
C SER A 236 8.14 28.35 -22.53
N TRP A 237 7.02 27.63 -22.39
CA TRP A 237 7.00 26.33 -21.72
C TRP A 237 7.83 25.27 -22.48
N LEU A 238 7.84 25.33 -23.82
CA LEU A 238 8.55 24.35 -24.63
C LEU A 238 10.07 24.48 -24.45
N SER A 239 10.58 25.72 -24.43
CA SER A 239 12.01 25.97 -24.19
C SER A 239 12.45 25.44 -22.81
N ASP A 240 11.66 25.73 -21.78
CA ASP A 240 11.95 25.31 -20.40
C ASP A 240 11.94 23.78 -20.26
N ILE A 241 10.94 23.11 -20.82
CA ILE A 241 10.86 21.65 -20.73
C ILE A 241 11.93 20.95 -21.57
N GLN A 242 12.27 21.49 -22.75
CA GLN A 242 13.37 20.97 -23.56
C GLN A 242 14.71 21.05 -22.83
N LYS A 243 14.94 22.13 -22.08
CA LYS A 243 16.12 22.26 -21.22
C LYS A 243 16.12 21.20 -20.13
N GLN A 244 15.01 21.03 -19.40
CA GLN A 244 14.90 19.99 -18.36
C GLN A 244 15.14 18.57 -18.92
N VAL A 245 14.60 18.24 -20.09
CA VAL A 245 14.82 16.94 -20.73
C VAL A 245 16.30 16.74 -21.09
N LYS A 246 16.97 17.77 -21.60
CA LYS A 246 18.42 17.71 -21.90
C LYS A 246 19.26 17.55 -20.63
N ASP A 247 18.92 18.27 -19.57
CA ASP A 247 19.60 18.18 -18.28
C ASP A 247 19.44 16.77 -17.66
N CYS A 248 18.23 16.20 -17.73
CA CYS A 248 17.95 14.81 -17.35
C CYS A 248 18.78 13.81 -18.18
N SER A 249 18.83 14.00 -19.50
CA SER A 249 19.60 13.15 -20.41
C SER A 249 21.10 13.18 -20.10
N LYS A 250 21.64 14.38 -19.82
CA LYS A 250 23.04 14.55 -19.43
C LYS A 250 23.34 13.84 -18.11
N ARG A 251 22.53 14.01 -17.07
CA ARG A 251 22.72 13.30 -15.80
C ARG A 251 22.54 11.79 -15.93
N TYR A 252 21.61 11.35 -16.78
CA TYR A 252 21.45 9.93 -17.07
C TYR A 252 22.74 9.36 -17.67
N PHE A 253 23.34 10.05 -18.63
CA PHE A 253 24.64 9.67 -19.19
C PHE A 253 25.75 9.68 -18.12
N GLU A 254 25.80 10.67 -17.23
CA GLU A 254 26.77 10.73 -16.14
C GLU A 254 26.67 9.55 -15.15
N VAL A 255 25.47 8.99 -14.96
CA VAL A 255 25.23 7.88 -14.03
C VAL A 255 25.39 6.51 -14.70
N PHE A 256 24.90 6.36 -15.93
CA PHE A 256 24.84 5.07 -16.64
C PHE A 256 25.89 4.91 -17.74
N ASN A 257 26.62 5.97 -18.11
CA ASN A 257 27.53 6.03 -19.26
C ASN A 257 26.88 5.58 -20.58
N GLN A 258 25.58 5.78 -20.73
CA GLN A 258 24.80 5.36 -21.89
C GLN A 258 23.75 6.42 -22.26
N ASN A 259 23.54 6.61 -23.56
CA ASN A 259 22.46 7.45 -24.06
C ASN A 259 21.16 6.66 -24.11
N MET A 260 20.04 7.32 -23.84
CA MET A 260 18.73 6.69 -23.85
C MET A 260 17.82 7.35 -24.89
N THR A 261 17.38 6.57 -25.88
CA THR A 261 16.52 7.00 -26.99
C THR A 261 15.16 7.55 -26.54
N VAL A 262 14.74 7.23 -25.32
CA VAL A 262 13.49 7.73 -24.73
C VAL A 262 13.51 9.26 -24.61
N PHE A 263 14.66 9.88 -24.29
CA PHE A 263 14.73 11.35 -24.20
C PHE A 263 14.51 12.02 -25.56
N ASP A 264 15.06 11.46 -26.64
CA ASP A 264 14.83 11.95 -28.00
C ASP A 264 13.36 11.80 -28.43
N THR A 265 12.75 10.66 -28.05
CA THR A 265 11.34 10.40 -28.30
C THR A 265 10.45 11.39 -27.55
N LEU A 266 10.78 11.71 -26.29
CA LEU A 266 10.07 12.72 -25.50
C LEU A 266 10.16 14.10 -26.16
N LEU A 267 11.35 14.51 -26.62
CA LEU A 267 11.53 15.79 -27.32
C LEU A 267 10.69 15.87 -28.61
N LEU A 268 10.63 14.80 -29.39
CA LEU A 268 9.82 14.75 -30.61
C LEU A 268 8.32 14.91 -30.29
N ARG A 269 7.84 14.21 -29.27
CA ARG A 269 6.43 14.24 -28.84
C ARG A 269 6.04 15.59 -28.25
N LEU A 270 6.92 16.23 -27.48
CA LEU A 270 6.67 17.58 -26.94
C LEU A 270 6.57 18.62 -28.06
N LYS A 271 7.36 18.50 -29.13
CA LYS A 271 7.22 19.35 -30.33
C LYS A 271 5.91 19.10 -31.07
N GLU A 272 5.47 17.85 -31.13
CA GLU A 272 4.16 17.50 -31.71
C GLU A 272 3.00 18.12 -30.90
N VAL A 273 3.09 18.09 -29.57
CA VAL A 273 2.13 18.77 -28.67
C VAL A 273 2.10 20.27 -28.92
N ASP A 274 3.27 20.91 -29.07
CA ASP A 274 3.36 22.34 -29.35
C ASP A 274 2.69 22.72 -30.68
N ASN A 275 2.97 21.97 -31.74
CA ASN A 275 2.30 22.15 -33.04
C ASN A 275 0.77 21.98 -32.93
N LEU A 276 0.30 20.99 -32.18
CA LEU A 276 -1.13 20.78 -31.94
C LEU A 276 -1.74 21.92 -31.11
N ASN A 277 -1.02 22.43 -30.12
CA ASN A 277 -1.44 23.55 -29.29
C ASN A 277 -1.55 24.85 -30.11
N GLU A 278 -0.60 25.12 -31.01
CA GLU A 278 -0.70 26.22 -31.95
C GLU A 278 -1.98 26.15 -32.79
N MET A 279 -2.28 24.97 -33.34
CA MET A 279 -3.49 24.75 -34.14
C MET A 279 -4.76 24.94 -33.30
N ARG A 280 -4.76 24.43 -32.07
CA ARG A 280 -5.82 24.63 -31.07
C ARG A 280 -6.05 26.11 -30.77
N CYS A 281 -5.01 26.87 -30.45
CA CYS A 281 -5.11 28.30 -30.16
C CYS A 281 -5.59 29.11 -31.37
N LYS A 282 -5.14 28.76 -32.58
CA LYS A 282 -5.61 29.39 -33.83
C LYS A 282 -7.11 29.15 -34.03
N ASP A 283 -7.59 27.94 -33.77
CA ASP A 283 -9.03 27.64 -33.86
C ASP A 283 -9.82 28.34 -32.75
N LEU A 284 -9.36 28.32 -31.51
CA LEU A 284 -9.96 29.08 -30.39
C LEU A 284 -10.05 30.58 -30.67
N ALA A 285 -9.03 31.17 -31.29
CA ALA A 285 -9.05 32.58 -31.66
C ALA A 285 -10.13 32.89 -32.71
N LYS A 286 -10.34 31.99 -33.70
CA LYS A 286 -11.46 32.12 -34.65
C LYS A 286 -12.81 32.07 -33.92
N GLN A 287 -12.91 31.26 -32.86
CA GLN A 287 -14.12 31.15 -32.04
C GLN A 287 -14.51 32.44 -31.31
N LYS A 288 -13.63 33.44 -31.24
CA LYS A 288 -13.90 34.73 -30.58
C LYS A 288 -14.18 35.87 -31.55
N SER A 289 -14.17 35.61 -32.86
CA SER A 289 -14.46 36.63 -33.87
C SER A 289 -15.96 36.97 -33.93
N SER A 290 -16.31 38.20 -34.32
CA SER A 290 -17.72 38.62 -34.48
C SER A 290 -18.48 37.71 -35.46
N ASN A 291 -17.79 37.25 -36.51
CA ASN A 291 -18.32 36.32 -37.51
C ASN A 291 -18.73 34.98 -36.87
N TYR A 292 -18.01 34.51 -35.86
CA TYR A 292 -18.27 33.24 -35.18
C TYR A 292 -19.54 33.28 -34.31
N LYS A 293 -19.85 34.44 -33.72
CA LYS A 293 -21.11 34.63 -32.98
C LYS A 293 -22.31 34.61 -33.93
N GLU A 294 -22.17 35.23 -35.10
CA GLU A 294 -23.19 35.21 -36.14
C GLU A 294 -23.40 33.79 -36.71
N GLU A 295 -22.32 33.04 -36.95
CA GLU A 295 -22.40 31.62 -37.35
C GLU A 295 -23.05 30.75 -36.26
N TYR A 296 -22.72 30.95 -34.99
CA TYR A 296 -23.36 30.24 -33.88
C TYR A 296 -24.87 30.50 -33.83
N GLU A 297 -25.28 31.76 -33.90
CA GLU A 297 -26.69 32.15 -33.93
C GLU A 297 -27.41 31.61 -35.17
N GLN A 298 -26.72 31.55 -36.32
CA GLN A 298 -27.24 30.99 -37.55
C GLN A 298 -27.42 29.47 -37.45
N ILE A 299 -26.43 28.74 -36.95
CA ILE A 299 -26.51 27.29 -36.71
C ILE A 299 -27.62 26.98 -35.70
N GLN A 300 -27.79 27.80 -34.66
CA GLN A 300 -28.87 27.66 -33.69
C GLN A 300 -30.25 27.85 -34.35
N LYS A 301 -30.41 28.87 -35.20
CA LYS A 301 -31.63 29.10 -35.99
C LYS A 301 -31.91 27.95 -36.96
N ASP A 302 -30.89 27.46 -37.66
CA ASP A 302 -31.03 26.36 -38.62
C ASP A 302 -31.39 25.03 -37.93
N LEU A 303 -30.81 24.78 -36.75
CA LEU A 303 -31.17 23.64 -35.91
C LEU A 303 -32.60 23.74 -35.38
N GLU A 304 -33.06 24.92 -34.97
CA GLU A 304 -34.47 25.12 -34.61
C GLU A 304 -35.41 24.92 -35.80
N LYS A 305 -35.03 25.40 -36.98
CA LYS A 305 -35.80 25.19 -38.21
C LYS A 305 -35.89 23.71 -38.56
N LEU A 306 -34.77 22.98 -38.55
CA LEU A 306 -34.73 21.53 -38.76
C LEU A 306 -35.54 20.75 -37.72
N ARG A 307 -35.55 21.19 -36.45
CA ARG A 307 -36.40 20.59 -35.42
C ARG A 307 -37.88 20.82 -35.70
N ARG A 308 -38.27 21.98 -36.21
CA ARG A 308 -39.66 22.27 -36.62
C ARG A 308 -40.05 21.44 -37.83
N GLU A 309 -39.21 21.37 -38.86
CA GLU A 309 -39.43 20.53 -40.04
C GLU A 309 -39.55 19.05 -39.67
N LEU A 310 -38.67 18.55 -38.79
CA LEU A 310 -38.76 17.18 -38.28
C LEU A 310 -40.06 16.95 -37.50
N TYR A 311 -40.49 17.92 -36.70
CA TYR A 311 -41.74 17.84 -35.95
C TYR A 311 -42.97 17.84 -36.87
N GLU A 312 -42.98 18.67 -37.91
CA GLU A 312 -44.02 18.68 -38.95
C GLU A 312 -44.05 17.37 -39.72
N PHE A 313 -42.88 16.83 -40.06
CA PHE A 313 -42.73 15.52 -40.69
C PHE A 313 -43.27 14.40 -39.77
N GLU A 314 -42.87 14.35 -38.49
CA GLU A 314 -43.39 13.41 -37.51
C GLU A 314 -44.92 13.53 -37.33
N THR A 315 -45.47 14.74 -37.47
CA THR A 315 -46.90 15.01 -37.35
C THR A 315 -47.66 14.53 -38.58
N LYS A 316 -47.14 14.77 -39.79
CA LYS A 316 -47.71 14.31 -41.07
C LYS A 316 -47.86 12.80 -41.14
N TYR A 317 -46.91 12.06 -40.58
CA TYR A 317 -46.94 10.58 -40.54
C TYR A 317 -47.61 10.02 -39.27
N GLY A 318 -48.21 10.87 -38.43
CA GLY A 318 -48.91 10.45 -37.21
C GLY A 318 -48.00 9.78 -36.18
N VAL A 319 -46.70 10.10 -36.19
CA VAL A 319 -45.68 9.57 -35.27
C VAL A 319 -45.66 10.37 -33.98
N THR A 320 -45.94 11.68 -34.04
CA THR A 320 -46.04 12.56 -32.87
C THR A 320 -47.08 12.05 -31.86
N SER A 321 -48.27 11.66 -32.34
CA SER A 321 -49.33 11.07 -31.51
C SER A 321 -48.93 9.72 -30.93
N LYS A 322 -48.34 8.83 -31.74
CA LYS A 322 -47.79 7.54 -31.28
C LYS A 322 -46.69 7.69 -30.22
N ARG A 323 -45.84 8.71 -30.33
CA ARG A 323 -44.78 9.04 -29.35
C ARG A 323 -45.34 9.66 -28.07
N ALA A 324 -46.41 10.43 -28.15
CA ALA A 324 -47.12 10.95 -26.98
C ALA A 324 -47.80 9.81 -26.20
N GLU A 325 -48.50 8.91 -26.90
CA GLU A 325 -49.13 7.72 -26.31
C GLU A 325 -48.08 6.80 -25.65
N LEU A 326 -46.94 6.56 -26.32
CA LEU A 326 -45.84 5.78 -25.75
C LEU A 326 -45.23 6.45 -24.49
N ARG A 327 -45.14 7.79 -24.46
CA ARG A 327 -44.67 8.54 -23.29
C ARG A 327 -45.66 8.44 -22.14
N GLU A 328 -46.96 8.51 -22.40
CA GLU A 328 -48.00 8.37 -21.40
C GLU A 328 -47.96 6.98 -20.75
N ILE A 329 -47.85 5.91 -21.55
CA ILE A 329 -47.70 4.54 -21.05
C ILE A 329 -46.44 4.40 -20.17
N LYS A 330 -45.30 4.97 -20.59
CA LYS A 330 -44.06 4.96 -19.78
C LYS A 330 -44.17 5.79 -18.50
N ASN A 331 -44.89 6.91 -18.53
CA ASN A 331 -45.13 7.73 -17.35
C ASN A 331 -46.06 7.02 -16.36
N GLN A 332 -47.07 6.29 -16.85
CA GLN A 332 -47.91 5.43 -16.02
C GLN A 332 -47.10 4.29 -15.37
N GLU A 333 -46.16 3.65 -16.08
CA GLU A 333 -45.22 2.67 -15.48
C GLU A 333 -44.35 3.33 -14.39
N LYS A 334 -43.89 4.57 -14.61
CA LYS A 334 -43.10 5.33 -13.64
C LYS A 334 -43.93 5.73 -12.40
N GLN A 335 -45.21 6.08 -12.57
CA GLN A 335 -46.13 6.45 -11.48
C GLN A 335 -46.61 5.23 -10.67
N ASN A 336 -46.94 4.12 -11.33
CA ASN A 336 -47.27 2.85 -10.66
C ASN A 336 -46.16 2.40 -9.70
N ARG A 337 -44.93 2.73 -10.06
CA ARG A 337 -43.70 2.42 -9.34
C ARG A 337 -43.38 3.41 -8.19
N GLN A 338 -43.75 4.68 -8.27
CA GLN A 338 -43.65 5.62 -7.13
C GLN A 338 -44.47 5.16 -5.92
N ARG A 339 -45.46 4.27 -6.13
CA ARG A 339 -46.25 3.63 -5.07
C ARG A 339 -45.59 2.39 -4.44
N LYS A 340 -44.47 1.87 -4.98
CA LYS A 340 -43.85 0.58 -4.59
C LYS A 340 -42.31 0.55 -4.40
N GLY A 341 -41.56 1.59 -4.74
CA GLY A 341 -40.17 1.78 -4.26
C GLY A 341 -38.97 1.27 -5.11
N GLU A 342 -39.12 0.61 -6.27
CA GLU A 342 -37.99 0.01 -7.01
C GLU A 342 -37.86 0.38 -8.50
N GLU A 343 -36.63 0.48 -9.06
CA GLU A 343 -36.15 0.21 -10.45
C GLU A 343 -36.98 0.30 -11.76
N ARG A 344 -38.27 0.70 -11.82
CA ARG A 344 -39.28 0.58 -12.95
C ARG A 344 -39.99 -0.77 -12.94
N GLU A 345 -41.30 -0.76 -12.65
CA GLU A 345 -42.18 -1.93 -12.79
C GLU A 345 -42.88 -1.87 -14.16
N TYR A 346 -42.57 -2.83 -15.03
CA TYR A 346 -43.16 -2.94 -16.37
C TYR A 346 -44.57 -3.53 -16.30
N PHE A 347 -45.46 -3.16 -17.23
CA PHE A 347 -46.73 -3.89 -17.41
C PHE A 347 -46.44 -5.39 -17.71
N LYS A 348 -47.12 -6.31 -17.00
CA LYS A 348 -46.98 -7.77 -17.20
C LYS A 348 -47.11 -8.12 -18.69
N GLU A 349 -46.20 -8.94 -19.21
CA GLU A 349 -46.27 -9.46 -20.58
C GLU A 349 -47.60 -10.22 -20.74
N SER A 350 -48.37 -9.90 -21.80
CA SER A 350 -49.77 -10.29 -22.07
C SER A 350 -50.88 -9.31 -21.66
N THR A 351 -50.56 -8.09 -21.20
CA THR A 351 -51.59 -7.03 -21.01
C THR A 351 -51.75 -6.17 -22.26
N LEU A 352 -52.97 -5.71 -22.55
CA LEU A 352 -53.30 -4.82 -23.68
C LEU A 352 -52.36 -3.60 -23.78
N LYS A 353 -51.95 -3.02 -22.65
CA LYS A 353 -51.00 -1.89 -22.61
C LYS A 353 -49.56 -2.30 -22.95
N SER A 354 -49.14 -3.52 -22.59
CA SER A 354 -47.82 -4.06 -22.93
C SER A 354 -47.73 -4.38 -24.42
N GLU A 355 -48.78 -4.97 -24.99
CA GLU A 355 -48.91 -5.21 -26.44
C GLU A 355 -48.96 -3.90 -27.23
N ARG A 356 -49.79 -2.94 -26.79
CA ARG A 356 -49.85 -1.60 -27.40
C ARG A 356 -48.49 -0.88 -27.35
N LYS A 357 -47.73 -1.02 -26.26
CA LYS A 357 -46.35 -0.49 -26.16
C LYS A 357 -45.40 -1.18 -27.12
N LYS A 358 -45.50 -2.50 -27.32
CA LYS A 358 -44.70 -3.25 -28.31
C LYS A 358 -45.04 -2.78 -29.73
N ASP A 359 -46.31 -2.61 -30.05
CA ASP A 359 -46.79 -2.09 -31.34
C ASP A 359 -46.36 -0.65 -31.60
N LEU A 360 -46.53 0.25 -30.63
CA LEU A 360 -46.06 1.63 -30.75
C LEU A 360 -44.55 1.71 -30.99
N LYS A 361 -43.76 0.88 -30.28
CA LYS A 361 -42.31 0.78 -30.50
C LYS A 361 -41.98 0.23 -31.88
N LYS A 362 -42.70 -0.78 -32.37
CA LYS A 362 -42.49 -1.36 -33.70
C LYS A 362 -42.79 -0.33 -34.80
N ASN A 363 -43.93 0.35 -34.69
CA ASN A 363 -44.35 1.39 -35.63
C ASN A 363 -43.40 2.59 -35.65
N ILE A 364 -42.89 3.02 -34.49
CA ILE A 364 -41.88 4.09 -34.41
C ILE A 364 -40.56 3.62 -35.03
N LYS A 365 -40.09 2.40 -34.70
CA LYS A 365 -38.85 1.85 -35.28
C LYS A 365 -38.92 1.67 -36.79
N GLU A 366 -40.08 1.30 -37.32
CA GLU A 366 -40.30 1.14 -38.76
C GLU A 366 -40.28 2.50 -39.47
N PHE A 367 -40.89 3.52 -38.87
CA PHE A 367 -40.79 4.90 -39.36
C PHE A 367 -39.35 5.46 -39.30
N GLU A 368 -38.59 5.13 -38.25
CA GLU A 368 -37.19 5.56 -38.11
C GLU A 368 -36.26 4.97 -39.19
N LYS A 369 -36.70 3.96 -39.94
CA LYS A 369 -35.97 3.43 -41.12
C LYS A 369 -36.19 4.26 -42.38
N ASN A 370 -37.10 5.24 -42.38
CA ASN A 370 -37.32 6.11 -43.52
C ASN A 370 -36.03 6.90 -43.82
N PRO A 371 -35.51 6.87 -45.06
CA PRO A 371 -34.28 7.56 -45.43
C PRO A 371 -34.34 9.08 -45.21
N GLU A 372 -35.49 9.73 -45.44
CA GLU A 372 -35.65 11.17 -45.16
C GLU A 372 -35.56 11.46 -43.65
N TYR A 373 -36.19 10.62 -42.82
CA TYR A 373 -36.13 10.74 -41.37
C TYR A 373 -34.70 10.57 -40.83
N ALA A 374 -33.97 9.59 -41.37
CA ALA A 374 -32.57 9.34 -41.02
C ALA A 374 -31.69 10.55 -41.38
N GLN A 375 -31.89 11.15 -42.55
CA GLN A 375 -31.16 12.35 -42.97
C GLN A 375 -31.45 13.56 -42.06
N TYR A 376 -32.71 13.79 -41.67
CA TYR A 376 -33.04 14.84 -40.71
C TYR A 376 -32.34 14.63 -39.36
N LYS A 377 -32.32 13.39 -38.85
CA LYS A 377 -31.68 13.04 -37.58
C LYS A 377 -30.15 13.20 -37.65
N GLU A 378 -29.53 12.77 -38.74
CA GLU A 378 -28.09 12.94 -38.96
C GLU A 378 -27.69 14.42 -39.02
N LYS A 379 -28.46 15.25 -39.76
CA LYS A 379 -28.25 16.70 -39.81
C LYS A 379 -28.40 17.36 -38.44
N ILE A 380 -29.41 16.97 -37.66
CA ILE A 380 -29.61 17.48 -36.30
C ILE A 380 -28.46 17.09 -35.38
N GLU A 381 -27.95 15.86 -35.44
CA GLU A 381 -26.79 15.46 -34.62
C GLU A 381 -25.52 16.19 -35.04
N ARG A 382 -25.27 16.39 -36.34
CA ARG A 382 -24.16 17.22 -36.82
C ARG A 382 -24.24 18.65 -36.28
N PHE A 383 -25.41 19.30 -36.36
CA PHE A 383 -25.58 20.66 -35.82
C PHE A 383 -25.48 20.72 -34.30
N LYS A 384 -25.91 19.69 -33.56
CA LYS A 384 -25.71 19.61 -32.09
C LYS A 384 -24.24 19.42 -31.72
N GLU A 385 -23.51 18.62 -32.48
CA GLU A 385 -22.08 18.40 -32.29
C GLU A 385 -21.30 19.67 -32.56
N GLN A 386 -21.62 20.37 -33.65
CA GLN A 386 -21.13 21.71 -33.93
C GLN A 386 -21.42 22.63 -32.73
N LEU A 387 -22.67 22.80 -32.30
CA LEU A 387 -23.03 23.67 -31.16
C LEU A 387 -22.30 23.31 -29.86
N ARG A 388 -22.07 22.02 -29.57
CA ARG A 388 -21.28 21.60 -28.40
C ARG A 388 -19.83 22.06 -28.51
N ASN A 389 -19.22 21.95 -29.69
CA ASN A 389 -17.88 22.47 -29.94
C ASN A 389 -17.85 24.00 -29.81
N TYR A 390 -18.91 24.70 -30.22
CA TYR A 390 -19.07 26.15 -30.04
C TYR A 390 -19.17 26.58 -28.56
N GLN A 391 -19.86 25.81 -27.72
CA GLN A 391 -20.25 26.25 -26.37
C GLN A 391 -19.17 26.01 -25.29
N PHE A 392 -18.22 25.10 -25.52
CA PHE A 392 -17.23 24.69 -24.52
C PHE A 392 -15.77 25.02 -24.86
N GLY A 393 -15.50 25.70 -26.00
CA GLY A 393 -14.12 25.96 -26.43
C GLY A 393 -13.33 24.67 -26.69
N TYR A 394 -14.01 23.57 -27.02
CA TYR A 394 -13.36 22.30 -27.35
C TYR A 394 -13.00 22.31 -28.83
N THR A 395 -11.76 21.98 -29.15
CA THR A 395 -11.24 21.85 -30.51
C THR A 395 -11.06 20.38 -30.87
N GLN A 396 -10.96 20.09 -32.16
CA GLN A 396 -10.63 18.75 -32.65
C GLN A 396 -9.23 18.26 -32.19
N TYR A 397 -8.35 19.18 -31.76
CA TYR A 397 -6.98 18.86 -31.36
C TYR A 397 -6.86 18.43 -29.90
N ASP A 398 -7.83 18.76 -29.03
CA ASP A 398 -7.77 18.45 -27.59
C ASP A 398 -7.63 16.95 -27.31
N THR A 399 -8.31 16.12 -28.12
CA THR A 399 -8.19 14.65 -28.01
C THR A 399 -6.78 14.18 -28.35
N SER A 400 -6.18 14.74 -29.41
CA SER A 400 -4.83 14.39 -29.85
C SER A 400 -3.78 14.87 -28.85
N ILE A 401 -3.92 16.09 -28.32
CA ILE A 401 -3.05 16.65 -27.28
C ILE A 401 -3.07 15.74 -26.04
N ASN A 402 -4.26 15.35 -25.57
CA ASN A 402 -4.40 14.45 -24.43
C ASN A 402 -3.75 13.08 -24.69
N GLU A 403 -3.91 12.51 -25.89
CA GLU A 403 -3.27 11.25 -26.24
C GLU A 403 -1.74 11.34 -26.23
N GLN A 404 -1.17 12.44 -26.72
CA GLN A 404 0.28 12.68 -26.65
C GLN A 404 0.76 12.84 -25.21
N PHE A 405 0.05 13.58 -24.37
CA PHE A 405 0.40 13.72 -22.95
C PHE A 405 0.32 12.40 -22.18
N ASN A 406 -0.66 11.54 -22.48
CA ASN A 406 -0.75 10.21 -21.90
C ASN A 406 0.48 9.36 -22.26
N ARG A 407 0.88 9.35 -23.54
CA ARG A 407 2.09 8.63 -24.00
C ARG A 407 3.37 9.18 -23.38
N ILE A 408 3.53 10.50 -23.33
CA ILE A 408 4.66 11.17 -22.67
C ILE A 408 4.73 10.75 -21.19
N SER A 409 3.59 10.77 -20.51
CA SER A 409 3.49 10.37 -19.11
C SER A 409 3.89 8.90 -18.92
N GLU A 410 3.39 7.99 -19.75
CA GLU A 410 3.78 6.57 -19.73
C GLU A 410 5.30 6.38 -19.87
N TYR A 411 5.92 7.03 -20.86
CA TYR A 411 7.37 6.93 -21.06
C TYR A 411 8.18 7.41 -19.86
N ILE A 412 7.79 8.52 -19.24
CA ILE A 412 8.49 9.07 -18.07
C ILE A 412 8.25 8.20 -16.84
N HIS A 413 7.03 7.72 -16.65
CA HIS A 413 6.70 6.79 -15.57
C HIS A 413 7.54 5.51 -15.66
N ASP A 414 7.66 4.94 -16.86
CA ASP A 414 8.48 3.77 -17.10
C ASP A 414 9.97 4.04 -16.91
N LEU A 415 10.45 5.21 -17.32
CA LEU A 415 11.83 5.64 -17.10
C LEU A 415 12.15 5.75 -15.62
N VAL A 416 11.34 6.50 -14.86
CA VAL A 416 11.50 6.64 -13.40
C VAL A 416 11.49 5.28 -12.72
N ARG A 417 10.56 4.41 -13.11
CA ARG A 417 10.45 3.04 -12.57
C ARG A 417 11.69 2.21 -12.86
N LYS A 418 12.18 2.19 -14.10
CA LYS A 418 13.38 1.44 -14.50
C LYS A 418 14.63 1.91 -13.75
N VAL A 419 14.82 3.22 -13.67
CA VAL A 419 15.96 3.84 -12.96
C VAL A 419 15.92 3.49 -11.47
N THR A 420 14.75 3.65 -10.83
CA THR A 420 14.58 3.33 -9.40
C THR A 420 14.83 1.84 -9.13
N ASN A 421 14.25 0.95 -9.93
CA ASN A 421 14.43 -0.49 -9.78
C ASN A 421 15.88 -0.92 -10.01
N PHE A 422 16.58 -0.29 -10.95
CA PHE A 422 18.00 -0.55 -11.18
C PHE A 422 18.82 -0.24 -9.92
N PHE A 423 18.64 0.93 -9.30
CA PHE A 423 19.39 1.28 -8.09
C PHE A 423 19.05 0.38 -6.91
N ILE A 424 17.77 0.05 -6.70
CA ILE A 424 17.35 -0.91 -5.67
C ILE A 424 18.02 -2.26 -5.92
N SER A 425 18.01 -2.76 -7.16
CA SER A 425 18.65 -4.04 -7.52
C SER A 425 20.16 -4.00 -7.29
N LYS A 426 20.83 -2.91 -7.70
CA LYS A 426 22.26 -2.69 -7.49
C LYS A 426 22.60 -2.73 -5.99
N ASN A 427 21.85 -1.98 -5.18
CA ASN A 427 22.06 -1.89 -3.74
C ASN A 427 21.69 -3.19 -3.01
N ASN A 428 20.71 -3.94 -3.50
CA ASN A 428 20.39 -5.27 -2.96
C ASN A 428 21.49 -6.30 -3.22
N GLN A 429 22.32 -6.10 -4.24
CA GLN A 429 23.40 -7.01 -4.61
C GLN A 429 24.75 -6.63 -3.96
N THR A 430 24.81 -5.56 -3.17
CA THR A 430 26.07 -5.16 -2.51
C THR A 430 26.47 -6.19 -1.46
N ILE A 431 27.78 -6.47 -1.39
CA ILE A 431 28.36 -7.41 -0.42
C ILE A 431 28.38 -6.79 0.99
N GLU A 432 28.52 -5.47 1.07
CA GLU A 432 28.49 -4.73 2.34
C GLU A 432 27.06 -4.53 2.81
N LEU A 433 26.68 -5.27 3.87
CA LEU A 433 25.38 -5.12 4.52
C LEU A 433 25.41 -3.90 5.46
N PRO A 434 24.30 -3.12 5.54
CA PRO A 434 24.24 -2.00 6.47
C PRO A 434 24.40 -2.46 7.93
N ASP A 435 25.10 -1.68 8.73
CA ASP A 435 25.33 -1.95 10.15
C ASP A 435 24.04 -1.79 10.97
N ILE A 436 23.47 -2.91 11.43
CA ILE A 436 22.24 -2.96 12.24
C ILE A 436 22.51 -3.13 13.74
N SER A 437 23.70 -2.79 14.25
CA SER A 437 24.08 -2.93 15.66
C SER A 437 23.37 -1.96 16.63
N PHE A 438 22.04 -1.89 16.58
CA PHE A 438 21.21 -1.09 17.49
C PHE A 438 21.00 -1.81 18.83
N GLU A 439 21.33 -1.21 19.96
CA GLU A 439 21.02 -1.82 21.27
C GLU A 439 19.85 -1.12 21.96
N PHE A 440 18.96 -1.92 22.54
CA PHE A 440 17.76 -1.46 23.27
C PHE A 440 17.62 -2.24 24.58
N ASP A 441 17.18 -1.55 25.64
CA ASP A 441 16.75 -2.22 26.86
C ASP A 441 15.34 -2.81 26.70
N MET A 442 15.28 -4.03 26.16
CA MET A 442 14.03 -4.76 25.93
C MET A 442 13.17 -4.90 27.19
N LYS A 443 13.80 -5.08 28.36
CA LYS A 443 13.09 -5.24 29.62
C LYS A 443 12.37 -3.94 29.98
N LYS A 444 13.09 -2.82 29.93
CA LYS A 444 12.54 -1.49 30.20
C LYS A 444 11.44 -1.11 29.21
N THR A 445 11.60 -1.41 27.92
CA THR A 445 10.55 -1.16 26.91
C THR A 445 9.30 -2.00 27.17
N SER A 446 9.47 -3.27 27.57
CA SER A 446 8.35 -4.17 27.89
C SER A 446 7.57 -3.72 29.12
N GLU A 447 8.27 -3.35 30.20
CA GLU A 447 7.68 -2.81 31.44
C GLU A 447 6.96 -1.48 31.19
N TYR A 448 7.53 -0.63 30.33
CA TYR A 448 6.88 0.60 29.90
C TYR A 448 5.55 0.33 29.18
N TYR A 449 5.53 -0.62 28.25
CA TYR A 449 4.29 -1.00 27.56
C TYR A 449 3.27 -1.70 28.47
N SER A 450 3.72 -2.43 29.49
CA SER A 450 2.81 -3.09 30.45
C SER A 450 2.08 -2.10 31.35
N THR A 451 2.72 -0.99 31.71
CA THR A 451 2.13 0.05 32.56
C THR A 451 1.18 0.98 31.80
N ASN A 452 1.11 0.87 30.47
CA ASN A 452 0.37 1.77 29.57
C ASN A 452 0.69 3.26 29.86
N ASN A 453 1.95 3.53 30.23
CA ASN A 453 2.38 4.84 30.69
C ASN A 453 2.59 5.75 29.49
N GLN A 454 1.76 6.78 29.28
CA GLN A 454 1.88 7.74 28.18
C GLN A 454 2.93 8.84 28.46
N LYS A 455 4.07 8.47 29.07
CA LYS A 455 5.17 9.40 29.39
C LYS A 455 6.40 9.05 28.56
N TYR A 456 7.22 10.04 28.25
CA TYR A 456 8.53 9.80 27.65
C TYR A 456 9.36 8.86 28.54
N THR A 457 10.07 7.92 27.93
CA THR A 457 11.03 7.05 28.61
C THR A 457 12.30 6.96 27.77
N ASP A 458 13.46 7.09 28.41
CA ASP A 458 14.73 6.79 27.77
C ASP A 458 14.96 5.28 27.77
N PHE A 459 14.91 4.64 26.60
CA PHE A 459 15.13 3.19 26.44
C PHE A 459 16.61 2.83 26.30
N SER A 460 17.51 3.77 26.61
CA SER A 460 18.97 3.58 26.61
C SER A 460 19.49 3.11 25.26
N ILE A 461 18.97 3.73 24.20
CA ILE A 461 19.24 3.35 22.80
C ILE A 461 20.72 3.60 22.46
N GLN A 462 21.41 2.55 22.03
CA GLN A 462 22.72 2.67 21.40
C GLN A 462 22.58 2.60 19.88
N LEU A 463 23.12 3.61 19.20
CA LEU A 463 23.12 3.67 17.75
C LEU A 463 24.34 2.91 17.19
N PRO A 464 24.25 2.35 15.97
CA PRO A 464 25.37 1.66 15.34
C PRO A 464 26.59 2.56 15.25
N LYS A 465 27.80 2.00 15.41
CA LYS A 465 29.05 2.79 15.44
C LYS A 465 29.27 3.60 14.17
N THR A 466 28.79 3.09 13.05
CA THR A 466 28.81 3.78 11.74
C THR A 466 28.08 5.12 11.73
N PHE A 467 27.14 5.36 12.65
CA PHE A 467 26.47 6.66 12.80
C PHE A 467 27.43 7.73 13.34
N GLY A 468 28.40 7.34 14.16
CA GLY A 468 29.42 8.25 14.70
C GLY A 468 30.26 8.93 13.63
N ALA A 469 30.49 8.24 12.51
CA ALA A 469 31.21 8.79 11.36
C ALA A 469 30.31 9.62 10.42
N LYS A 470 28.98 9.43 10.48
CA LYS A 470 28.02 10.04 9.54
C LYS A 470 27.31 11.27 10.10
N PHE A 471 27.11 11.33 11.42
CA PHE A 471 26.30 12.35 12.07
C PHE A 471 27.05 12.99 13.24
N SER A 472 26.87 14.29 13.41
CA SER A 472 27.41 15.02 14.56
C SER A 472 26.82 14.52 15.88
N GLU A 473 27.50 14.81 17.00
CA GLU A 473 27.02 14.42 18.34
C GLU A 473 25.62 15.00 18.65
N ARG A 474 25.33 16.22 18.17
CA ARG A 474 24.02 16.86 18.29
C ARG A 474 22.94 16.10 17.51
N GLU A 475 23.24 15.68 16.28
CA GLU A 475 22.33 14.90 15.45
C GLU A 475 22.08 13.51 16.02
N GLN A 476 23.12 12.86 16.57
CA GLN A 476 22.97 11.59 17.27
C GLN A 476 22.09 11.73 18.52
N THR A 477 22.20 12.85 19.24
CA THR A 477 21.33 13.15 20.38
C THR A 477 19.88 13.34 19.91
N LEU A 478 19.66 14.09 18.83
CA LEU A 478 18.34 14.26 18.21
C LEU A 478 17.74 12.92 17.78
N LEU A 479 18.53 12.04 17.16
CA LEU A 479 18.12 10.70 16.75
C LEU A 479 17.66 9.86 17.95
N LYS A 480 18.43 9.82 19.03
CA LYS A 480 18.10 9.07 20.25
C LYS A 480 16.82 9.59 20.90
N VAL A 481 16.69 10.91 21.08
CA VAL A 481 15.47 11.53 21.63
C VAL A 481 14.25 11.25 20.76
N THR A 482 14.42 11.32 19.44
CA THR A 482 13.37 11.02 18.47
C THR A 482 12.93 9.57 18.55
N LEU A 483 13.87 8.62 18.55
CA LEU A 483 13.57 7.19 18.66
C LEU A 483 12.89 6.85 19.99
N ASN A 484 13.39 7.38 21.11
CA ASN A 484 12.74 7.23 22.41
C ASN A 484 11.28 7.73 22.37
N SER A 485 11.05 8.92 21.80
CA SER A 485 9.70 9.49 21.68
C SER A 485 8.80 8.66 20.77
N VAL A 486 9.28 8.21 19.61
CA VAL A 486 8.50 7.38 18.70
C VAL A 486 8.14 6.03 19.33
N LEU A 487 9.10 5.38 19.99
CA LEU A 487 8.88 4.11 20.68
C LEU A 487 7.97 4.25 21.91
N SER A 488 7.89 5.43 22.53
CA SER A 488 6.93 5.71 23.59
C SER A 488 5.48 5.73 23.10
N PHE A 489 5.24 6.11 21.84
CA PHE A 489 3.89 6.28 21.27
C PHE A 489 3.68 5.46 19.98
N PRO A 490 3.78 4.11 20.03
CA PRO A 490 3.59 3.28 18.86
C PRO A 490 2.13 3.30 18.39
N GLN A 491 1.91 3.12 17.08
CA GLN A 491 0.57 3.14 16.46
C GLN A 491 -0.40 2.10 17.06
N GLY A 492 0.10 0.92 17.43
CA GLY A 492 -0.75 -0.22 17.79
C GLY A 492 -1.22 -0.99 16.55
N ARG A 493 -2.50 -1.34 16.45
CA ARG A 493 -3.03 -2.11 15.31
C ARG A 493 -3.20 -1.22 14.08
N LEU A 494 -3.15 -1.84 12.90
CA LEU A 494 -3.32 -1.14 11.63
C LEU A 494 -4.63 -0.33 11.61
N GLY A 495 -4.55 0.94 11.22
CA GLY A 495 -5.68 1.87 11.22
C GLY A 495 -5.83 2.72 12.49
N ASN A 496 -5.12 2.39 13.59
CA ASN A 496 -5.13 3.19 14.82
C ASN A 496 -4.21 4.42 14.72
N TYR A 497 -4.45 5.25 13.70
CA TYR A 497 -3.79 6.54 13.57
C TYR A 497 -4.37 7.55 14.55
N SER A 498 -3.52 8.27 15.27
CA SER A 498 -3.92 9.37 16.15
C SER A 498 -3.03 10.58 15.92
N GLU A 499 -3.64 11.69 15.50
CA GLU A 499 -2.97 13.01 15.48
C GLU A 499 -2.46 13.39 16.87
N GLU A 500 -3.18 13.01 17.93
CA GLU A 500 -2.78 13.30 19.31
C GLU A 500 -1.45 12.63 19.65
N ASN A 501 -1.24 11.38 19.20
CA ASN A 501 0.03 10.69 19.39
C ASN A 501 1.18 11.39 18.67
N ILE A 502 0.95 11.96 17.48
CA ILE A 502 1.97 12.70 16.73
C ILE A 502 2.33 14.00 17.45
N LEU A 503 1.31 14.73 17.92
CA LEU A 503 1.51 15.95 18.69
C LEU A 503 2.26 15.67 20.00
N GLU A 504 1.97 14.54 20.65
CA GLU A 504 2.68 14.12 21.85
C GLU A 504 4.12 13.72 21.55
N ILE A 505 4.40 12.99 20.46
CA ILE A 505 5.77 12.72 19.99
C ILE A 505 6.53 14.03 19.78
N LEU A 506 5.94 14.99 19.04
CA LEU A 506 6.54 16.31 18.81
C LEU A 506 6.84 17.05 20.11
N LYS A 507 5.89 17.06 21.03
CA LYS A 507 6.04 17.69 22.34
C LYS A 507 7.18 17.06 23.14
N ARG A 508 7.27 15.73 23.19
CA ARG A 508 8.34 15.02 23.91
C ARG A 508 9.72 15.26 23.32
N ILE A 509 9.83 15.28 22.00
CA ILE A 509 11.09 15.63 21.32
C ILE A 509 11.49 17.06 21.71
N GLY A 510 10.56 18.01 21.66
CA GLY A 510 10.80 19.39 22.07
C GLY A 510 11.21 19.52 23.55
N GLU A 511 10.56 18.80 24.46
CA GLU A 511 10.89 18.84 25.90
C GLU A 511 12.31 18.33 26.22
N HIS A 512 12.78 17.31 25.49
CA HIS A 512 14.04 16.62 25.79
C HIS A 512 15.22 17.08 24.90
N LEU A 513 14.96 17.96 23.93
CA LEU A 513 16.01 18.64 23.18
C LEU A 513 16.52 19.88 23.94
N ILE A 514 17.83 20.07 23.86
CA ILE A 514 18.50 21.29 24.32
C ILE A 514 18.08 22.47 23.42
N GLU A 515 18.01 23.69 23.97
CA GLU A 515 17.76 24.89 23.18
C GLU A 515 18.76 24.99 22.02
N SER A 516 18.22 25.00 20.80
CA SER A 516 18.94 24.87 19.54
C SER A 516 18.07 25.37 18.38
N SER A 517 18.69 25.64 17.24
CA SER A 517 17.99 25.96 15.99
C SER A 517 16.97 24.88 15.60
N GLU A 518 17.33 23.61 15.80
CA GLU A 518 16.50 22.44 15.53
C GLU A 518 15.24 22.44 16.40
N LYS A 519 15.39 22.78 17.69
CA LYS A 519 14.27 22.90 18.61
C LYS A 519 13.33 24.05 18.24
N GLN A 520 13.88 25.17 17.76
CA GLN A 520 13.07 26.29 17.27
C GLN A 520 12.23 25.88 16.05
N VAL A 521 12.84 25.22 15.06
CA VAL A 521 12.13 24.72 13.88
C VAL A 521 11.04 23.71 14.27
N LEU A 522 11.31 22.83 15.24
CA LEU A 522 10.28 21.92 15.77
C LEU A 522 9.12 22.65 16.45
N ARG A 523 9.39 23.74 17.18
CA ARG A 523 8.33 24.58 17.77
C ARG A 523 7.48 25.24 16.69
N GLU A 524 8.11 25.81 15.66
CA GLU A 524 7.40 26.39 14.51
C GLU A 524 6.55 25.35 13.79
N TYR A 525 7.11 24.15 13.56
CA TYR A 525 6.38 23.05 12.96
C TYR A 525 5.21 22.56 13.83
N TYR A 526 5.39 22.51 15.15
CA TYR A 526 4.30 22.20 16.09
C TYR A 526 3.18 23.25 16.00
N MET A 527 3.51 24.54 15.99
CA MET A 527 2.53 25.63 15.82
C MET A 527 1.79 25.53 14.48
N TYR A 528 2.49 25.16 13.41
CA TYR A 528 1.90 24.89 12.11
C TYR A 528 0.90 23.73 12.16
N ARG A 529 1.25 22.62 12.83
CA ARG A 529 0.36 21.44 12.95
C ARG A 529 -0.91 21.72 13.73
N ILE A 530 -0.87 22.64 14.71
CA ILE A 530 -2.06 23.07 15.48
C ILE A 530 -2.75 24.30 14.88
N ALA A 531 -2.42 24.68 13.64
CA ALA A 531 -3.01 25.80 12.90
C ALA A 531 -2.90 27.17 13.62
N LYS A 532 -1.82 27.39 14.38
CA LYS A 532 -1.48 28.71 14.94
C LYS A 532 -0.64 29.56 13.98
N THR A 533 0.01 28.94 13.00
CA THR A 533 0.81 29.59 11.97
C THR A 533 0.56 28.92 10.63
N ASP A 534 0.45 29.70 9.55
CA ASP A 534 0.14 29.17 8.22
C ASP A 534 1.36 28.62 7.47
N VAL A 535 2.57 28.97 7.92
CA VAL A 535 3.85 28.60 7.30
C VAL A 535 4.87 28.26 8.37
N PHE A 536 5.77 27.33 8.06
CA PHE A 536 6.98 27.07 8.85
C PHE A 536 8.19 26.92 7.91
N ASN A 537 9.38 27.24 8.40
CA ASN A 537 10.61 27.07 7.64
C ASN A 537 11.05 25.61 7.67
N PHE A 538 11.23 25.02 6.49
CA PHE A 538 11.68 23.65 6.39
C PHE A 538 13.17 23.55 6.78
N PRO A 539 13.58 22.59 7.61
CA PRO A 539 14.94 22.50 8.15
C PRO A 539 15.98 22.15 7.08
N GLU A 540 17.17 22.73 7.20
CA GLU A 540 18.36 22.32 6.43
C GLU A 540 19.02 21.07 7.02
N ASN A 541 18.93 20.89 8.35
CA ASN A 541 19.45 19.71 9.03
C ASN A 541 18.73 18.45 8.51
N GLN A 542 19.50 17.53 7.93
CA GLN A 542 18.96 16.35 7.24
C GLN A 542 18.25 15.38 8.19
N VAL A 543 18.71 15.24 9.43
CA VAL A 543 18.05 14.41 10.44
C VAL A 543 16.67 14.98 10.78
N LEU A 544 16.61 16.28 11.05
CA LEU A 544 15.36 16.97 11.36
C LEU A 544 14.41 16.99 10.15
N ALA A 545 14.94 17.15 8.94
CA ALA A 545 14.16 17.04 7.69
C ALA A 545 13.51 15.66 7.56
N ASN A 546 14.26 14.57 7.79
CA ASN A 546 13.72 13.21 7.78
C ASN A 546 12.62 13.01 8.85
N LEU A 547 12.82 13.56 10.05
CA LEU A 547 11.82 13.55 11.11
C LEU A 547 10.53 14.27 10.69
N ILE A 548 10.62 15.49 10.17
CA ILE A 548 9.45 16.26 9.75
C ILE A 548 8.72 15.56 8.59
N VAL A 549 9.44 15.00 7.61
CA VAL A 549 8.79 14.24 6.53
C VAL A 549 8.05 13.02 7.05
N PHE A 550 8.67 12.26 7.96
CA PHE A 550 8.01 11.15 8.64
C PHE A 550 6.72 11.63 9.32
N LEU A 551 6.77 12.69 10.14
CA LEU A 551 5.60 13.20 10.86
C LEU A 551 4.53 13.79 9.92
N MET A 552 4.90 14.35 8.77
CA MET A 552 3.95 14.88 7.78
C MET A 552 3.26 13.79 6.97
N LYS A 553 3.94 12.67 6.69
CA LYS A 553 3.51 11.66 5.71
C LYS A 553 3.44 10.24 6.28
N LEU A 554 3.33 10.08 7.60
CA LEU A 554 3.34 8.78 8.27
C LEU A 554 2.23 7.80 7.84
N GLN A 555 1.18 8.28 7.15
CA GLN A 555 0.09 7.43 6.66
C GLN A 555 0.55 6.45 5.57
N GLY A 556 1.68 6.70 4.89
CA GLY A 556 2.18 5.78 3.88
C GLY A 556 3.64 6.01 3.52
N TYR A 557 4.43 4.93 3.53
CA TYR A 557 5.85 4.96 3.17
C TYR A 557 6.10 5.52 1.76
N ASP A 558 5.19 5.30 0.81
CA ASP A 558 5.28 5.86 -0.54
C ASP A 558 5.21 7.39 -0.54
N GLN A 559 4.39 7.97 0.35
CA GLN A 559 4.28 9.42 0.48
C GLN A 559 5.52 10.01 1.15
N ILE A 560 6.08 9.33 2.16
CA ILE A 560 7.37 9.69 2.75
C ILE A 560 8.44 9.70 1.66
N ASN A 561 8.58 8.62 0.88
CA ASN A 561 9.59 8.52 -0.18
C ASN A 561 9.44 9.63 -1.24
N LYS A 562 8.21 9.87 -1.72
CA LYS A 562 7.93 10.94 -2.69
C LYS A 562 8.37 12.31 -2.18
N MET A 563 8.10 12.61 -0.91
CA MET A 563 8.45 13.89 -0.32
C MET A 563 9.96 14.04 -0.09
N LEU A 564 10.64 12.97 0.35
CA LEU A 564 12.10 12.95 0.48
C LEU A 564 12.78 13.21 -0.86
N VAL A 565 12.31 12.54 -1.93
CA VAL A 565 12.83 12.75 -3.29
C VAL A 565 12.54 14.18 -3.78
N SER A 566 11.30 14.67 -3.63
CA SER A 566 10.94 16.00 -4.13
C SER A 566 11.69 17.15 -3.44
N LYS A 567 12.05 16.95 -2.16
CA LYS A 567 12.79 17.94 -1.37
C LYS A 567 14.30 17.70 -1.36
N ASN A 568 14.78 16.71 -2.13
CA ASN A 568 16.19 16.31 -2.18
C ASN A 568 16.81 16.06 -0.79
N ILE A 569 16.07 15.36 0.07
CA ILE A 569 16.51 15.06 1.45
C ILE A 569 17.33 13.77 1.43
N ALA A 570 18.54 13.85 1.98
CA ALA A 570 19.47 12.72 2.09
C ALA A 570 19.09 11.77 3.24
N HIS A 571 19.75 10.62 3.31
CA HIS A 571 19.66 9.68 4.42
C HIS A 571 18.25 9.14 4.74
N LYS A 572 17.47 8.79 3.70
CA LYS A 572 16.10 8.29 3.86
C LYS A 572 15.94 7.05 4.77
N GLN A 573 17.03 6.34 5.04
CA GLN A 573 17.04 5.30 6.08
C GLN A 573 16.57 5.81 7.44
N LEU A 574 16.73 7.10 7.76
CA LEU A 574 16.25 7.68 9.02
C LEU A 574 14.72 7.79 9.05
N ALA A 575 14.10 8.35 8.00
CA ALA A 575 12.65 8.48 7.93
C ALA A 575 11.94 7.10 7.96
N PHE A 576 12.49 6.11 7.25
CA PHE A 576 11.95 4.75 7.28
C PHE A 576 12.24 4.01 8.58
N MET A 577 13.35 4.28 9.25
CA MET A 577 13.63 3.80 10.62
C MET A 577 12.57 4.31 11.59
N PHE A 578 12.22 5.61 11.56
CA PHE A 578 11.14 6.17 12.39
C PHE A 578 9.78 5.58 12.05
N TYR A 579 9.46 5.46 10.76
CA TYR A 579 8.23 4.82 10.29
C TYR A 579 8.11 3.39 10.82
N GLY A 580 9.19 2.61 10.72
CA GLY A 580 9.23 1.24 11.20
C GLY A 580 9.13 1.11 12.72
N ALA A 581 9.74 2.02 13.46
CA ALA A 581 9.64 2.08 14.93
C ALA A 581 8.24 2.49 15.42
N TYR A 582 7.49 3.25 14.63
CA TYR A 582 6.14 3.69 14.96
C TYR A 582 5.08 2.62 14.64
N VAL A 583 5.16 2.05 13.43
CA VAL A 583 4.16 1.12 12.88
C VAL A 583 4.41 -0.31 13.36
N GLY A 584 5.67 -0.71 13.47
CA GLY A 584 6.10 -2.06 13.82
C GLY A 584 6.05 -3.03 12.64
N PHE A 585 6.85 -4.10 12.72
CA PHE A 585 7.05 -5.03 11.61
C PHE A 585 5.73 -5.65 11.11
N ALA A 586 4.87 -6.12 12.01
CA ALA A 586 3.60 -6.77 11.68
C ALA A 586 2.72 -5.93 10.75
N ASN A 587 2.66 -4.62 10.97
CA ASN A 587 1.81 -3.70 10.21
C ASN A 587 2.50 -3.14 8.94
N MET A 588 3.78 -3.46 8.70
CA MET A 588 4.43 -3.06 7.45
C MET A 588 3.79 -3.78 6.26
N PRO A 589 3.46 -3.05 5.17
CA PRO A 589 2.86 -3.64 4.00
C PRO A 589 3.89 -4.43 3.19
N LYS A 590 3.43 -5.50 2.54
CA LYS A 590 4.22 -6.35 1.64
C LYS A 590 4.99 -5.53 0.59
N THR A 591 4.35 -4.54 -0.01
CA THR A 591 4.96 -3.64 -1.01
C THR A 591 6.17 -2.86 -0.49
N PHE A 592 6.27 -2.62 0.82
CA PHE A 592 7.44 -2.02 1.46
C PHE A 592 8.53 -3.06 1.73
N THR A 593 8.16 -4.21 2.27
CA THR A 593 9.10 -5.26 2.70
C THR A 593 9.66 -6.14 1.58
N ASN A 594 8.98 -6.19 0.43
CA ASN A 594 9.40 -7.00 -0.72
C ASN A 594 10.75 -6.56 -1.29
N ILE A 595 11.18 -5.33 -1.04
CA ILE A 595 12.53 -4.87 -1.36
C ILE A 595 13.59 -5.82 -0.77
N ILE A 596 13.31 -6.42 0.39
CA ILE A 596 14.16 -7.44 1.03
C ILE A 596 13.72 -8.85 0.64
N PHE A 597 12.44 -9.20 0.78
CA PHE A 597 12.00 -10.60 0.66
C PHE A 597 11.92 -11.14 -0.77
N ASP A 598 11.64 -10.28 -1.76
CA ASP A 598 11.65 -10.66 -3.17
C ASP A 598 13.02 -10.41 -3.82
N SER A 599 14.01 -10.00 -3.01
CA SER A 599 15.40 -9.94 -3.48
C SER A 599 15.99 -11.34 -3.53
N ASN A 600 16.84 -11.61 -4.53
CA ASN A 600 17.62 -12.86 -4.58
C ASN A 600 18.76 -12.89 -3.54
N ASN A 601 18.73 -12.02 -2.52
CA ASN A 601 19.78 -11.88 -1.52
C ASN A 601 19.40 -12.62 -0.22
N GLU A 602 19.61 -13.93 -0.21
CA GLU A 602 19.29 -14.74 0.97
C GLU A 602 20.10 -14.36 2.22
N LYS A 603 21.34 -13.88 2.01
CA LYS A 603 22.22 -13.43 3.10
C LYS A 603 21.63 -12.26 3.88
N MET A 604 20.82 -11.41 3.25
CA MET A 604 20.21 -10.26 3.90
C MET A 604 19.22 -10.68 4.99
N PHE A 605 18.29 -11.59 4.71
CA PHE A 605 17.34 -12.02 5.74
C PHE A 605 18.00 -12.92 6.79
N GLU A 606 19.02 -13.71 6.42
CA GLU A 606 19.80 -14.48 7.40
C GLU A 606 20.56 -13.56 8.36
N TYR A 607 21.14 -12.47 7.85
CA TYR A 607 21.81 -11.45 8.66
C TYR A 607 20.85 -10.82 9.67
N ILE A 608 19.66 -10.42 9.23
CA ILE A 608 18.61 -9.85 10.10
C ILE A 608 18.17 -10.87 11.16
N ASP A 609 17.85 -12.10 10.76
CA ASP A 609 17.38 -13.14 11.68
C ASP A 609 18.45 -13.47 12.72
N ASN A 610 19.69 -13.67 12.28
CA ASN A 610 20.79 -13.97 13.20
C ASN A 610 20.99 -12.84 14.21
N TYR A 611 20.88 -11.59 13.77
CA TYR A 611 20.96 -10.44 14.65
C TYR A 611 19.81 -10.39 15.66
N LEU A 612 18.56 -10.47 15.21
CA LEU A 612 17.38 -10.39 16.07
C LEU A 612 17.34 -11.53 17.10
N PHE A 613 17.61 -12.76 16.65
CA PHE A 613 17.61 -13.92 17.53
C PHE A 613 18.76 -13.90 18.52
N SER A 614 19.95 -13.46 18.11
CA SER A 614 21.12 -13.49 18.99
C SER A 614 21.10 -12.44 20.09
N ASN A 615 20.42 -11.30 19.85
CA ASN A 615 20.44 -10.15 20.76
C ASN A 615 19.15 -9.99 21.57
N TYR A 616 17.99 -10.46 21.10
CA TYR A 616 16.72 -10.19 21.77
C TYR A 616 15.90 -11.43 22.15
N LEU A 617 16.12 -12.60 21.54
CA LEU A 617 15.25 -13.77 21.72
C LEU A 617 15.91 -14.96 22.44
N LYS A 618 17.08 -14.76 23.06
CA LYS A 618 17.80 -15.82 23.80
C LYS A 618 17.31 -16.00 25.22
#